data_AF-A0A964DXP3-F1
#
_entry.id   AF-A0A964DXP3-F1
#
_cell.length_a   1.000
_cell.length_b   1.000
_cell.length_c   1.000
_cell.angle_alpha   90.00
_cell.angle_beta   90.00
_cell.angle_gamma   90.00
#
_symmetry.space_group_name_H-M   'P 1'
#
loop_
_entity.id
_entity.type
_entity.pdbx_description
1 polymer ?
#
loop_
_entity_poly.entity_id
_entity_poly.type
_entity_poly.pdbx_seq_one_letter_code
_entity_poly.pdbx_strand_id
1 'polypeptide(L)'
;MITMEFGDPYLAVREPVTPSESASDKVRRNLSRRRISVLGQWHFWIEHAHWTLRTKDKTAGSQTSMQSEMRDILSDLDGQKLLAVEPISAVGRFRLAFDLDAILEIWPATDIDADQWSLREKGGPFLIAAMDGSLSYIEAR
;
A
#
# COMPACT_ATOMS: atom_id res chain seq x y z
N MET A 1 -4.20 -7.60 0.36
CA MET A 1 -3.59 -6.31 0.74
C MET A 1 -2.20 -6.21 0.13
N ILE A 2 -1.95 -5.13 -0.61
CA ILE A 2 -0.61 -4.73 -1.08
C ILE A 2 -0.17 -3.55 -0.22
N THR A 3 1.11 -3.51 0.16
CA THR A 3 1.73 -2.38 0.83
C THR A 3 3.00 -2.01 0.10
N MET A 4 3.21 -0.72 -0.13
CA MET A 4 4.40 -0.21 -0.82
C MET A 4 4.92 1.05 -0.13
N GLU A 5 6.23 1.23 -0.20
CA GLU A 5 7.00 2.29 0.45
C GLU A 5 7.75 3.09 -0.63
N PHE A 6 7.56 4.41 -0.67
CA PHE A 6 8.14 5.28 -1.71
C PHE A 6 8.72 6.58 -1.14
N GLY A 7 9.50 7.28 -1.97
CA GLY A 7 10.13 8.55 -1.61
C GLY A 7 11.40 8.38 -0.78
N ASP A 8 11.81 9.45 -0.07
CA ASP A 8 13.07 9.43 0.67
C ASP A 8 13.00 8.44 1.84
N PRO A 9 13.98 7.51 1.94
CA PRO A 9 13.96 6.50 3.00
C PRO A 9 14.27 7.12 4.36
N TYR A 10 13.60 6.62 5.40
CA TYR A 10 13.88 6.98 6.77
C TYR A 10 13.77 5.79 7.72
N LEU A 11 14.41 5.92 8.89
CA LEU A 11 14.30 4.92 9.96
C LEU A 11 13.09 5.21 10.84
N ALA A 12 12.16 4.25 10.88
CA ALA A 12 11.09 4.22 11.87
C ALA A 12 11.52 3.35 13.05
N VAL A 13 11.65 3.99 14.22
CA VAL A 13 12.03 3.32 15.47
C VAL A 13 10.82 3.29 16.39
N ARG A 14 10.36 2.10 16.74
CA ARG A 14 9.43 1.89 17.84
C ARG A 14 10.20 1.42 19.07
N GLU A 15 10.24 2.26 20.10
CA GLU A 15 10.79 1.89 21.40
C GLU A 15 9.91 0.82 22.11
N PRO A 16 10.46 0.09 23.08
CA PRO A 16 9.65 -0.80 23.92
C PRO A 16 8.46 -0.06 24.55
N VAL A 17 7.28 -0.68 24.52
CA VAL A 17 6.04 -0.14 25.09
C VAL A 17 5.50 -1.11 26.12
N THR A 18 5.00 -0.60 27.24
CA THR A 18 4.30 -1.42 28.25
C THR A 18 3.00 -1.95 27.64
N PRO A 19 2.88 -3.28 27.46
CA PRO A 19 1.66 -3.88 26.91
C PRO A 19 0.49 -3.79 27.90
N SER A 20 -0.74 -3.80 27.39
CA SER A 20 -1.93 -3.89 28.25
C SER A 20 -1.96 -5.19 29.05
N GLU A 21 -2.69 -5.20 30.17
CA GLU A 21 -2.85 -6.41 30.99
C GLU A 21 -3.57 -7.54 30.23
N SER A 22 -4.44 -7.19 29.28
CA SER A 22 -5.14 -8.13 28.41
C SER A 22 -4.30 -8.63 27.22
N ALA A 23 -3.09 -8.10 27.00
CA ALA A 23 -2.28 -8.48 25.86
C ALA A 23 -1.78 -9.93 25.96
N SER A 24 -1.83 -10.65 24.83
CA SER A 24 -1.27 -12.01 24.74
C SER A 24 0.25 -12.02 24.88
N ASP A 25 0.83 -13.16 25.28
CA ASP A 25 2.28 -13.31 25.44
C ASP A 25 3.06 -12.94 24.17
N LYS A 26 2.52 -13.25 22.99
CA LYS A 26 3.10 -12.87 21.70
C LYS A 26 3.17 -11.35 21.54
N VAL A 27 2.09 -10.64 21.89
CA VAL A 27 2.02 -9.18 21.84
C VAL A 27 2.96 -8.57 22.87
N ARG A 28 2.95 -9.07 24.12
CA ARG A 28 3.86 -8.63 25.19
C ARG A 28 5.32 -8.76 24.76
N ARG A 29 5.71 -9.91 24.20
CA ARG A 29 7.06 -10.15 23.67
C ARG A 29 7.40 -9.25 22.48
N ASN A 30 6.44 -8.89 21.63
CA ASN A 30 6.69 -7.96 20.53
C ASN A 30 6.90 -6.53 21.05
N LEU A 31 6.01 -6.08 21.94
CA LEU A 31 6.01 -4.73 22.48
C LEU A 31 7.21 -4.46 23.41
N SER A 32 7.74 -5.48 24.09
CA SER A 32 8.92 -5.36 24.97
C SER A 32 10.27 -5.15 24.26
N ARG A 33 10.29 -5.11 22.92
CA ARG A 33 11.51 -4.97 22.13
C ARG A 33 11.46 -3.73 21.25
N ARG A 34 12.62 -3.11 21.04
CA ARG A 34 12.80 -2.08 20.02
C ARG A 34 12.61 -2.71 18.64
N ARG A 35 11.83 -2.05 17.79
CA ARG A 35 11.68 -2.41 16.37
C ARG A 35 12.21 -1.28 15.52
N ILE A 36 13.10 -1.62 14.59
CA ILE A 36 13.65 -0.69 13.60
C ILE A 36 13.17 -1.18 12.24
N SER A 37 12.54 -0.29 11.47
CA SER A 37 12.12 -0.53 10.09
C SER A 37 12.67 0.60 9.21
N VAL A 38 13.10 0.28 7.98
CA VAL A 38 13.32 1.28 6.93
C VAL A 38 11.99 1.46 6.21
N LEU A 39 11.53 2.70 6.12
CA LEU A 39 10.27 3.09 5.49
C LEU A 39 10.52 4.19 4.46
N GLY A 40 9.62 4.35 3.50
CA GLY A 40 9.64 5.48 2.56
C GLY A 40 8.89 6.68 3.12
N GLN A 41 9.17 7.89 2.63
CA GLN A 41 8.38 9.10 2.92
C GLN A 41 6.88 8.90 2.71
N TRP A 42 6.49 8.02 1.77
CA TRP A 42 5.12 7.72 1.42
C TRP A 42 4.81 6.23 1.63
N HIS A 43 3.69 5.96 2.28
CA HIS A 43 3.13 4.64 2.49
C HIS A 43 1.87 4.48 1.66
N PHE A 44 1.79 3.44 0.85
CA PHE A 44 0.62 3.16 0.02
C PHE A 44 0.04 1.79 0.32
N TRP A 45 -1.28 1.71 0.49
CA TRP A 45 -2.02 0.47 0.74
C TRP A 45 -3.09 0.25 -0.30
N ILE A 46 -3.23 -0.99 -0.76
CA ILE A 46 -4.38 -1.45 -1.56
C ILE A 46 -5.04 -2.57 -0.78
N GLU A 47 -6.28 -2.37 -0.37
CA GLU A 47 -7.01 -3.32 0.47
C GLU A 47 -8.20 -3.94 -0.26
N HIS A 48 -9.13 -3.10 -0.73
CA HIS A 48 -10.41 -3.52 -1.31
C HIS A 48 -10.53 -3.15 -2.79
N ALA A 49 -9.53 -3.53 -3.58
CA ALA A 49 -9.53 -3.24 -5.01
C ALA A 49 -9.01 -4.42 -5.83
N HIS A 50 -9.47 -4.47 -7.07
CA HIS A 50 -8.82 -5.27 -8.09
C HIS A 50 -7.65 -4.50 -8.68
N TRP A 51 -6.65 -5.24 -9.14
CA TRP A 51 -5.48 -4.64 -9.75
C TRP A 51 -4.85 -5.53 -10.81
N THR A 52 -4.13 -4.89 -11.72
CA THR A 52 -3.16 -5.52 -12.61
C THR A 52 -1.85 -4.76 -12.54
N LEU A 53 -0.76 -5.49 -12.39
CA LEU A 53 0.59 -4.97 -12.46
C LEU A 53 1.23 -5.49 -13.74
N ARG A 54 1.79 -4.58 -14.52
CA ARG A 54 2.62 -4.88 -15.67
C ARG A 54 4.02 -4.32 -15.43
N THR A 55 5.02 -5.15 -15.60
CA THR A 55 6.43 -4.75 -15.67
C THR A 55 6.95 -4.97 -17.09
N LYS A 56 8.25 -4.81 -17.31
CA LYS A 56 8.89 -5.10 -18.60
C LYS A 56 8.71 -6.57 -19.01
N ASP A 57 8.81 -7.49 -18.04
CA ASP A 57 8.94 -8.92 -18.31
C ASP A 57 7.70 -9.73 -17.89
N LYS A 58 6.83 -9.16 -17.06
CA LYS A 58 5.73 -9.89 -16.41
C LYS A 58 4.43 -9.09 -16.39
N THR A 59 3.33 -9.81 -16.24
CA THR A 59 2.02 -9.24 -15.92
C THR A 59 1.31 -10.16 -14.95
N ALA A 60 0.72 -9.60 -13.90
CA ALA A 60 -0.16 -10.35 -13.00
C ALA A 60 -1.35 -9.48 -12.58
N GLY A 61 -2.41 -10.13 -12.11
CA GLY A 61 -3.58 -9.43 -11.60
C GLY A 61 -4.26 -10.16 -10.47
N SER A 62 -4.96 -9.40 -9.63
CA SER A 62 -5.63 -9.89 -8.41
C SER A 62 -6.67 -10.97 -8.66
N GLN A 63 -7.24 -11.02 -9.86
CA GLN A 63 -8.30 -11.95 -10.24
C GLN A 63 -7.81 -13.09 -11.15
N THR A 64 -6.66 -12.92 -11.80
CA THR A 64 -6.20 -13.79 -12.89
C THR A 64 -4.97 -14.60 -12.55
N SER A 65 -4.25 -14.24 -11.48
CA SER A 65 -2.94 -14.80 -11.18
C SER A 65 -2.93 -15.55 -9.85
N MET A 66 -2.06 -16.55 -9.76
CA MET A 66 -1.83 -17.30 -8.52
C MET A 66 -1.11 -16.41 -7.50
N GLN A 67 -1.28 -16.72 -6.20
CA GLN A 67 -0.62 -15.93 -5.15
C GLN A 67 0.91 -15.88 -5.26
N SER A 68 1.56 -16.94 -5.76
CA SER A 68 3.01 -16.95 -5.98
C SER A 68 3.42 -15.95 -7.06
N GLU A 69 2.70 -15.91 -8.17
CA GLU A 69 2.95 -14.98 -9.28
C GLU A 69 2.72 -13.53 -8.84
N MET A 70 1.64 -13.28 -8.09
CA MET A 70 1.36 -11.97 -7.52
C MET A 70 2.50 -11.49 -6.62
N ARG A 71 3.00 -12.35 -5.71
CA ARG A 71 4.12 -11.97 -4.83
C ARG A 71 5.40 -11.70 -5.60
N ASP A 72 5.71 -12.53 -6.59
CA ASP A 72 6.91 -12.42 -7.41
C ASP A 72 6.92 -11.12 -8.22
N ILE A 73 5.81 -10.75 -8.88
CA ILE A 73 5.76 -9.48 -9.60
C ILE A 73 5.69 -8.27 -8.66
N LEU A 74 5.06 -8.40 -7.48
CA LEU A 74 4.98 -7.29 -6.52
C LEU A 74 6.35 -6.97 -5.93
N SER A 75 7.24 -7.95 -5.79
CA SER A 75 8.62 -7.67 -5.39
C SER A 75 9.41 -6.90 -6.46
N ASP A 76 8.98 -6.92 -7.73
CA ASP A 76 9.60 -6.09 -8.76
C ASP A 76 9.33 -4.59 -8.53
N LEU A 77 8.28 -4.24 -7.76
CA LEU A 77 8.01 -2.85 -7.35
C LEU A 77 8.89 -2.38 -6.19
N ASP A 78 9.48 -3.29 -5.43
CA ASP A 78 10.31 -2.94 -4.29
C ASP A 78 11.52 -2.11 -4.74
N GLY A 79 11.60 -0.87 -4.28
CA GLY A 79 12.68 0.07 -4.62
C GLY A 79 12.44 0.92 -5.87
N GLN A 80 11.32 0.75 -6.57
CA GLN A 80 10.91 1.67 -7.64
C GLN A 80 10.35 2.98 -7.08
N LYS A 81 10.48 4.06 -7.85
CA LYS A 81 9.89 5.37 -7.53
C LYS A 81 8.55 5.51 -8.22
N LEU A 82 7.51 5.80 -7.44
CA LEU A 82 6.22 6.22 -7.97
C LEU A 82 6.36 7.60 -8.62
N LEU A 83 6.04 7.71 -9.91
CA LEU A 83 6.14 8.94 -10.69
C LEU A 83 4.80 9.69 -10.78
N ALA A 84 3.70 8.95 -10.88
CA ALA A 84 2.37 9.54 -11.07
C ALA A 84 1.27 8.62 -10.53
N VAL A 85 0.18 9.25 -10.09
CA VAL A 85 -1.11 8.61 -9.80
C VAL A 85 -2.18 9.37 -10.57
N GLU A 86 -2.83 8.71 -11.52
CA GLU A 86 -3.74 9.35 -12.46
C GLU A 86 -5.10 8.62 -12.47
N PRO A 87 -6.23 9.33 -12.37
CA PRO A 87 -7.52 8.74 -12.70
C PRO A 87 -7.55 8.42 -14.20
N ILE A 88 -8.10 7.26 -14.56
CA ILE A 88 -8.31 6.88 -15.97
C ILE A 88 -9.81 6.84 -16.28
N SER A 89 -10.18 6.63 -17.55
CA SER A 89 -11.53 6.90 -18.08
C SER A 89 -12.71 6.17 -17.41
N ALA A 90 -12.44 5.17 -16.56
CA ALA A 90 -13.47 4.46 -15.80
C ALA A 90 -13.54 4.99 -14.36
N VAL A 91 -14.76 5.12 -13.84
CA VAL A 91 -15.03 5.56 -12.46
C VAL A 91 -14.25 4.70 -11.46
N GLY A 92 -13.62 5.35 -10.48
CA GLY A 92 -12.85 4.68 -9.44
C GLY A 92 -11.55 4.03 -9.91
N ARG A 93 -11.17 4.14 -11.19
CA ARG A 93 -9.97 3.48 -11.73
C ARG A 93 -8.79 4.43 -11.76
N PHE A 94 -7.66 3.95 -11.25
CA PHE A 94 -6.41 4.70 -11.18
C PHE A 94 -5.28 3.96 -11.86
N ARG A 95 -4.35 4.71 -12.44
CA ARG A 95 -3.07 4.23 -12.96
C ARG A 95 -1.94 4.84 -12.14
N LEU A 96 -1.06 3.97 -11.66
CA LEU A 96 0.18 4.32 -11.00
C LEU A 96 1.34 3.97 -11.93
N ALA A 97 2.18 4.95 -12.22
CA ALA A 97 3.34 4.80 -13.09
C ALA A 97 4.63 4.88 -12.27
N PHE A 98 5.58 3.99 -12.55
CA PHE A 98 6.85 3.88 -11.84
C PHE A 98 8.05 4.15 -12.75
N ASP A 99 9.20 4.48 -12.16
CA ASP A 99 10.42 4.89 -12.87
C ASP A 99 11.13 3.77 -13.65
N LEU A 100 10.86 2.50 -13.35
CA LEU A 100 11.35 1.34 -14.12
C LEU A 100 10.24 0.72 -14.98
N ASP A 101 9.41 1.57 -15.59
CA ASP A 101 8.35 1.23 -16.55
C ASP A 101 7.25 0.31 -16.01
N ALA A 102 7.18 0.08 -14.69
CA ALA A 102 6.07 -0.63 -14.10
C ALA A 102 4.80 0.23 -14.16
N ILE A 103 3.67 -0.41 -14.44
CA ILE A 103 2.34 0.20 -14.42
C ILE A 103 1.42 -0.66 -13.58
N LEU A 104 0.86 -0.05 -12.53
CA LEU A 104 -0.17 -0.65 -11.69
C LEU A 104 -1.49 0.05 -11.98
N GLU A 105 -2.48 -0.71 -12.45
CA GLU A 105 -3.85 -0.22 -12.59
C GLU A 105 -4.71 -0.82 -11.48
N ILE A 106 -5.53 0.03 -10.86
CA ILE A 106 -6.35 -0.30 -9.68
C ILE A 106 -7.79 0.11 -10.00
N TRP A 107 -8.78 -0.74 -9.67
CA TRP A 107 -10.20 -0.43 -9.82
C TRP A 107 -11.07 -1.06 -8.73
N PRO A 108 -12.31 -0.56 -8.55
CA PRO A 108 -13.20 -1.02 -7.49
C PRO A 108 -13.43 -2.53 -7.51
N ALA A 109 -13.31 -3.16 -6.35
CA ALA A 109 -13.91 -4.46 -6.09
C ALA A 109 -15.37 -4.22 -5.70
N THR A 110 -16.31 -4.50 -6.62
CA THR A 110 -17.71 -4.04 -6.54
C THR A 110 -18.56 -4.70 -5.44
N ASP A 111 -17.99 -5.65 -4.71
CA ASP A 111 -18.66 -6.46 -3.70
C ASP A 111 -18.49 -5.93 -2.26
N ILE A 112 -17.72 -4.86 -2.06
CA ILE A 112 -17.41 -4.31 -0.74
C ILE A 112 -17.53 -2.78 -0.75
N ASP A 113 -18.31 -2.23 0.18
CA ASP A 113 -18.36 -0.79 0.46
C ASP A 113 -17.21 -0.41 1.40
N ALA A 114 -16.02 -0.22 0.84
CA ALA A 114 -14.79 0.11 1.57
C ALA A 114 -13.83 0.93 0.71
N ASP A 115 -12.77 1.44 1.31
CA ASP A 115 -11.75 2.21 0.60
C ASP A 115 -10.89 1.32 -0.30
N GLN A 116 -10.66 1.75 -1.53
CA GLN A 116 -9.86 1.00 -2.52
C GLN A 116 -8.38 0.97 -2.09
N TRP A 117 -7.85 2.16 -1.85
CA TRP A 117 -6.46 2.38 -1.51
C TRP A 117 -6.32 3.62 -0.64
N SER A 118 -5.23 3.66 0.11
CA SER A 118 -4.83 4.84 0.88
C SER A 118 -3.35 5.15 0.68
N LEU A 119 -3.02 6.43 0.72
CA LEU A 119 -1.68 6.97 0.63
C LEU A 119 -1.44 7.82 1.87
N ARG A 120 -0.29 7.69 2.51
CA ARG A 120 0.08 8.52 3.65
C ARG A 120 1.50 9.02 3.51
N GLU A 121 1.68 10.32 3.71
CA GLU A 121 3.00 10.89 3.94
C GLU A 121 3.42 10.64 5.40
N LYS A 122 4.73 10.48 5.63
CA LYS A 122 5.33 10.43 6.96
C LYS A 122 4.84 11.60 7.83
N GLY A 123 4.08 11.28 8.87
CA GLY A 123 3.55 12.26 9.82
C GLY A 123 2.41 13.14 9.26
N GLY A 124 2.01 12.92 8.01
CA GLY A 124 0.91 13.62 7.36
C GLY A 124 -0.44 12.87 7.46
N PRO A 125 -1.49 13.48 6.89
CA PRO A 125 -2.81 12.86 6.77
C PRO A 125 -2.78 11.68 5.78
N PHE A 126 -3.83 10.87 5.83
CA PHE A 126 -4.13 9.88 4.82
C PHE A 126 -4.89 10.54 3.67
N LEU A 127 -4.49 10.28 2.44
CA LEU A 127 -5.30 10.43 1.25
C LEU A 127 -5.97 9.09 0.97
N ILE A 128 -7.28 9.08 0.80
CA ILE A 128 -8.08 7.86 0.62
C ILE A 128 -8.85 7.95 -0.69
N ALA A 129 -8.89 6.85 -1.42
CA ALA A 129 -9.72 6.69 -2.61
C ALA A 129 -10.90 5.74 -2.34
N ALA A 130 -12.11 6.28 -2.49
CA ALA A 130 -13.34 5.49 -2.39
C ALA A 130 -13.67 4.78 -3.71
N MET A 131 -14.64 3.86 -3.68
CA MET A 131 -15.07 3.07 -4.85
C MET A 131 -15.64 3.92 -6.00
N ASP A 132 -16.18 5.11 -5.70
CA ASP A 132 -16.70 6.04 -6.70
C ASP A 132 -15.61 6.93 -7.34
N GLY A 133 -14.35 6.75 -6.93
CA GLY A 133 -13.21 7.53 -7.40
C GLY A 133 -13.04 8.88 -6.71
N SER A 134 -13.86 9.20 -5.71
CA SER A 134 -13.63 10.36 -4.87
C SER A 134 -12.34 10.20 -4.04
N LEU A 135 -11.65 11.32 -3.84
CA LEU A 135 -10.44 11.42 -3.04
C LEU A 135 -10.72 12.28 -1.82
N SER A 136 -10.34 11.80 -0.64
CA SER A 136 -10.53 12.53 0.62
C SER A 136 -9.29 12.49 1.50
N TYR A 137 -9.08 13.55 2.30
CA TYR A 137 -8.01 13.60 3.30
C TYR A 137 -8.58 13.31 4.69
N ILE A 138 -7.93 12.40 5.42
CA ILE A 138 -8.26 12.07 6.82
C ILE A 138 -7.03 12.33 7.68
N GLU A 139 -7.20 13.12 8.74
CA GLU A 139 -6.12 13.35 9.70
C GLU A 139 -5.78 12.07 10.47
N ALA A 140 -4.48 11.80 10.63
CA ALA A 140 -4.00 10.71 11.46
C ALA A 140 -4.26 11.06 12.94
N ARG A 141 -5.08 10.24 13.62
CA ARG A 141 -5.34 10.35 15.07
C ARG A 141 -4.14 9.92 15.91
#